data_AF-A0A2V8Y7V4-F1
#
_entry.id   AF-A0A2V8Y7V4-F1
#
_cell.length_a   1.000
_cell.length_b   1.000
_cell.length_c   1.000
_cell.angle_alpha   90.00
_cell.angle_beta   90.00
_cell.angle_gamma   90.00
#
_symmetry.space_group_name_H-M   'P 1'
#
loop_
_entity.id
_entity.type
_entity.pdbx_description
1 polymer ?
#
loop_
_entity_poly.entity_id
_entity_poly.type
_entity_poly.pdbx_seq_one_letter_code
_entity_poly.pdbx_strand_id
1 'polypeptide(L)'
;AKFPVPAVVALHDHGGFYYWGKEKLVETDNEHPMLAAYRKQYYDGISFPASLAQRGYAVIVIDMFYHGERRLILDEDLERGTNDRSKHEPEETIRKINQRAGSSEETVFRNILHSGFTWGGVLVWDDIRTVDYLQTRPEVDPRRIACAGLSVGGWRTVFLAGLDPRIKAACVVGWMTSFRYLIPHYEVYTVPSGMVPGLLEYMDYPDIGSLAMPSALLVVHGQQDSLFPPDGVKAAVDSLRQSYRAIGKPERFDTLFFNGPHKFSLEAQRKMMDWFDRWV
;
A
#
# COMPACT_ATOMS: atom_id res chain seq x y z
N ALA A 1 0.15 26.33 -2.52
CA ALA A 1 1.43 25.99 -1.86
C ALA A 1 2.57 26.73 -2.55
N LYS A 2 3.70 26.99 -1.85
CA LYS A 2 4.94 27.48 -2.50
C LYS A 2 5.71 26.27 -3.02
N PHE A 3 6.07 26.28 -4.30
CA PHE A 3 6.90 25.24 -4.90
C PHE A 3 8.39 25.41 -4.51
N PRO A 4 9.17 24.32 -4.46
CA PRO A 4 8.75 22.93 -4.61
C PRO A 4 7.99 22.41 -3.38
N VAL A 5 7.02 21.53 -3.59
CA VAL A 5 6.15 20.95 -2.54
C VAL A 5 6.65 19.58 -2.08
N PRO A 6 6.36 19.15 -0.84
CA PRO A 6 6.58 17.76 -0.44
C PRO A 6 5.74 16.81 -1.31
N ALA A 7 6.19 15.57 -1.48
CA ALA A 7 5.50 14.58 -2.30
C ALA A 7 5.14 13.31 -1.52
N VAL A 8 4.09 12.62 -1.97
CA VAL A 8 3.63 11.35 -1.39
C VAL A 8 3.44 10.30 -2.49
N VAL A 9 4.05 9.13 -2.31
CA VAL A 9 3.68 7.92 -3.05
C VAL A 9 2.53 7.25 -2.32
N ALA A 10 1.33 7.31 -2.90
CA ALA A 10 0.13 6.72 -2.35
C ALA A 10 -0.10 5.33 -2.96
N LEU A 11 -0.07 4.31 -2.12
CA LEU A 11 -0.02 2.91 -2.50
C LEU A 11 -1.38 2.26 -2.23
N HIS A 12 -2.10 1.92 -3.29
CA HIS A 12 -3.43 1.32 -3.16
C HIS A 12 -3.38 -0.09 -2.57
N ASP A 13 -4.48 -0.47 -1.93
CA ASP A 13 -4.66 -1.77 -1.30
C ASP A 13 -4.91 -2.89 -2.33
N HIS A 14 -5.10 -4.10 -1.83
CA HIS A 14 -5.49 -5.25 -2.63
C HIS A 14 -7.03 -5.34 -2.77
N GLY A 15 -7.70 -5.54 -1.63
CA GLY A 15 -9.16 -5.62 -1.45
C GLY A 15 -9.90 -6.57 -2.38
N GLY A 16 -9.20 -7.52 -3.02
CA GLY A 16 -9.81 -8.47 -3.96
C GLY A 16 -10.41 -7.79 -5.20
N PHE A 17 -9.95 -6.57 -5.50
CA PHE A 17 -10.49 -5.73 -6.56
C PHE A 17 -9.39 -5.42 -7.57
N TYR A 18 -9.30 -6.23 -8.61
CA TYR A 18 -8.23 -6.23 -9.62
C TYR A 18 -8.53 -5.35 -10.82
N TYR A 19 -9.80 -5.14 -11.15
CA TYR A 19 -10.21 -4.36 -12.31
C TYR A 19 -9.76 -2.89 -12.21
N TRP A 20 -9.73 -2.33 -10.99
CA TRP A 20 -9.21 -1.00 -10.69
C TRP A 20 -8.03 -1.09 -9.72
N GLY A 21 -7.05 -0.21 -9.89
CA GLY A 21 -5.93 -0.07 -8.96
C GLY A 21 -5.96 1.34 -8.37
N LYS A 22 -5.30 2.28 -9.05
CA LYS A 22 -5.20 3.69 -8.68
C LYS A 22 -6.55 4.39 -8.52
N GLU A 23 -7.56 4.00 -9.30
CA GLU A 23 -8.92 4.58 -9.25
C GLU A 23 -9.64 4.28 -7.93
N LYS A 24 -9.18 3.27 -7.18
CA LYS A 24 -9.66 3.01 -5.82
C LYS A 24 -9.30 4.14 -4.86
N LEU A 25 -8.24 4.90 -5.16
CA LEU A 25 -7.79 6.02 -4.36
C LEU A 25 -8.05 7.39 -5.01
N VAL A 26 -7.99 7.49 -6.35
CA VAL A 26 -8.10 8.75 -7.09
C VAL A 26 -9.51 8.91 -7.64
N GLU A 27 -10.19 9.97 -7.21
CA GLU A 27 -11.53 10.33 -7.68
C GLU A 27 -11.49 10.84 -9.13
N THR A 28 -12.56 10.57 -9.88
CA THR A 28 -12.73 11.04 -11.26
C THR A 28 -14.17 11.54 -11.46
N ASP A 29 -14.37 12.51 -12.37
CA ASP A 29 -15.66 13.19 -12.56
C ASP A 29 -16.82 12.27 -12.99
N ASN A 30 -16.50 11.11 -13.58
CA ASN A 30 -17.47 10.12 -14.06
C ASN A 30 -17.16 8.74 -13.46
N GLU A 31 -17.06 8.68 -12.14
CA GLU A 31 -16.70 7.46 -11.44
C GLU A 31 -17.83 6.41 -11.42
N HIS A 32 -17.44 5.15 -11.57
CA HIS A 32 -18.35 4.02 -11.43
C HIS A 32 -18.81 3.84 -9.96
N PRO A 33 -20.11 3.63 -9.65
CA PRO A 33 -20.63 3.52 -8.27
C PRO A 33 -19.92 2.53 -7.35
N MET A 34 -19.43 1.41 -7.89
CA MET A 34 -18.60 0.44 -7.15
C MET A 34 -17.35 1.05 -6.51
N LEU A 35 -16.69 2.03 -7.16
CA LEU A 35 -15.51 2.70 -6.59
C LEU A 35 -15.89 3.58 -5.40
N ALA A 36 -17.03 4.26 -5.45
CA ALA A 36 -17.52 5.09 -4.35
C ALA A 36 -17.92 4.22 -3.14
N ALA A 37 -18.59 3.09 -3.41
CA ALA A 37 -18.89 2.08 -2.39
C ALA A 37 -17.60 1.49 -1.78
N TYR A 38 -16.60 1.21 -2.61
CA TYR A 38 -15.29 0.71 -2.17
C TYR A 38 -14.58 1.71 -1.26
N ARG A 39 -14.49 2.99 -1.65
CA ARG A 39 -13.92 4.04 -0.81
C ARG A 39 -14.70 4.23 0.48
N LYS A 40 -16.03 4.16 0.44
CA LYS A 40 -16.86 4.23 1.66
C LYS A 40 -16.51 3.11 2.64
N GLN A 41 -16.25 1.91 2.14
CA GLN A 41 -15.91 0.75 2.96
C GLN A 41 -14.48 0.81 3.53
N TYR A 42 -13.49 1.10 2.69
CA TYR A 42 -12.06 0.95 3.05
C TYR A 42 -11.35 2.26 3.40
N TYR A 43 -11.91 3.41 3.02
CA TYR A 43 -11.28 4.73 3.14
C TYR A 43 -12.24 5.80 3.72
N ASP A 44 -13.32 5.37 4.38
CA ASP A 44 -14.38 6.24 4.93
C ASP A 44 -14.97 7.24 3.91
N GLY A 45 -14.96 6.86 2.63
CA GLY A 45 -15.55 7.62 1.53
C GLY A 45 -14.67 8.75 1.02
N ILE A 46 -13.40 8.81 1.44
CA ILE A 46 -12.51 9.93 1.14
C ILE A 46 -11.30 9.44 0.35
N SER A 47 -10.96 10.19 -0.70
CA SER A 47 -9.64 10.09 -1.34
C SER A 47 -8.56 10.73 -0.45
N PHE A 48 -7.78 9.91 0.25
CA PHE A 48 -6.62 10.42 1.00
C PHE A 48 -5.57 11.09 0.09
N PRO A 49 -5.34 10.65 -1.18
CA PRO A 49 -4.49 11.40 -2.11
C PRO A 49 -5.03 12.79 -2.43
N ALA A 50 -6.34 12.94 -2.67
CA ALA A 50 -6.94 14.25 -2.90
C ALA A 50 -6.83 15.14 -1.67
N SER A 51 -7.02 14.57 -0.48
CA SER A 51 -6.85 15.29 0.81
C SER A 51 -5.43 15.81 0.99
N LEU A 52 -4.41 14.99 0.66
CA LEU A 52 -3.00 15.39 0.66
C LEU A 52 -2.72 16.48 -0.39
N ALA A 53 -3.28 16.35 -1.60
CA ALA A 53 -3.13 17.37 -2.63
C ALA A 53 -3.71 18.72 -2.19
N GLN A 54 -4.90 18.73 -1.58
CA GLN A 54 -5.50 19.92 -0.97
C GLN A 54 -4.65 20.50 0.17
N ARG A 55 -3.93 19.64 0.91
CA ARG A 55 -2.98 20.03 1.95
C ARG A 55 -1.63 20.53 1.40
N GLY A 56 -1.45 20.54 0.08
CA GLY A 56 -0.28 21.12 -0.59
C GLY A 56 0.83 20.14 -0.91
N TYR A 57 0.54 18.85 -0.99
CA TYR A 57 1.48 17.82 -1.45
C TYR A 57 1.31 17.54 -2.94
N ALA A 58 2.40 17.15 -3.61
CA ALA A 58 2.29 16.42 -4.87
C ALA A 58 2.04 14.94 -4.55
N VAL A 59 1.00 14.32 -5.12
CA VAL A 59 0.67 12.92 -4.82
C VAL A 59 0.63 12.11 -6.09
N ILE A 60 1.25 10.93 -6.07
CA ILE A 60 1.23 9.98 -7.17
C ILE A 60 0.67 8.64 -6.70
N VAL A 61 -0.18 8.04 -7.53
CA VAL A 61 -0.74 6.71 -7.35
C VAL A 61 -0.53 5.96 -8.65
N ILE A 62 0.06 4.77 -8.59
CA ILE A 62 0.22 3.88 -9.74
C ILE A 62 -0.54 2.59 -9.53
N ASP A 63 -0.92 1.95 -10.64
CA ASP A 63 -1.42 0.57 -10.60
C ASP A 63 -0.28 -0.38 -10.21
N MET A 64 -0.48 -1.10 -9.12
CA MET A 64 0.40 -2.19 -8.73
C MET A 64 0.26 -3.34 -9.72
N PHE A 65 1.30 -4.15 -9.87
CA PHE A 65 1.24 -5.33 -10.75
C PHE A 65 0.00 -6.17 -10.43
N TYR A 66 -0.64 -6.68 -11.48
CA TYR A 66 -1.86 -7.48 -11.42
C TYR A 66 -3.15 -6.71 -11.09
N HIS A 67 -3.11 -5.37 -11.07
CA HIS A 67 -4.28 -4.51 -10.83
C HIS A 67 -4.43 -3.44 -11.90
N GLY A 68 -5.64 -2.90 -12.04
CA GLY A 68 -5.94 -1.79 -12.93
C GLY A 68 -5.53 -2.07 -14.37
N GLU A 69 -4.73 -1.18 -14.95
CA GLU A 69 -4.20 -1.32 -16.31
C GLU A 69 -3.17 -2.46 -16.46
N ARG A 70 -2.69 -3.00 -15.33
CA ARG A 70 -1.67 -4.06 -15.26
C ARG A 70 -2.22 -5.40 -14.75
N ARG A 71 -3.55 -5.55 -14.76
CA ARG A 71 -4.26 -6.77 -14.37
C ARG A 71 -4.07 -7.90 -15.40
N LEU A 72 -4.56 -9.09 -15.05
CA LEU A 72 -4.71 -10.18 -16.01
C LEU A 72 -5.73 -9.83 -17.11
N ILE A 73 -5.24 -9.56 -18.31
CA ILE A 73 -6.03 -9.29 -19.51
C ILE A 73 -5.84 -10.47 -20.46
N LEU A 74 -6.95 -11.06 -20.88
CA LEU A 74 -7.00 -12.17 -21.83
C LEU A 74 -7.40 -11.66 -23.22
N ASP A 75 -7.13 -12.45 -24.27
CA ASP A 75 -7.50 -12.11 -25.65
C ASP A 75 -9.00 -11.80 -25.78
N GLU A 76 -9.85 -12.56 -25.09
CA GLU A 76 -11.30 -12.35 -25.04
C GLU A 76 -11.69 -10.97 -24.45
N ASP A 77 -10.91 -10.44 -23.50
CA ASP A 77 -11.15 -9.11 -22.93
C ASP A 77 -10.83 -8.02 -23.98
N LEU A 78 -9.77 -8.23 -24.77
CA LEU A 78 -9.37 -7.33 -25.85
C LEU A 78 -10.40 -7.34 -26.97
N GLU A 79 -10.85 -8.52 -27.39
CA GLU A 79 -11.87 -8.70 -28.44
C GLU A 79 -13.20 -8.05 -28.06
N ARG A 80 -13.62 -8.15 -26.80
CA ARG A 80 -14.84 -7.51 -26.30
C ARG A 80 -14.68 -6.02 -26.00
N GLY A 81 -13.44 -5.53 -25.97
CA GLY A 81 -13.14 -4.16 -25.58
C GLY A 81 -13.36 -3.87 -24.09
N THR A 82 -13.35 -4.89 -23.21
CA THR A 82 -13.50 -4.71 -21.74
C THR A 82 -12.27 -4.09 -21.07
N ASN A 83 -11.26 -3.74 -21.87
CA ASN A 83 -10.12 -2.93 -21.45
C ASN A 83 -10.26 -1.45 -21.87
N ASP A 84 -11.35 -1.06 -22.53
CA ASP A 84 -11.63 0.32 -22.87
C ASP A 84 -12.14 1.11 -21.66
N ARG A 85 -11.23 1.86 -21.04
CA ARG A 85 -11.49 2.64 -19.83
C ARG A 85 -12.37 3.87 -20.04
N SER A 86 -12.66 4.23 -21.29
CA SER A 86 -13.64 5.29 -21.59
C SER A 86 -15.08 4.83 -21.35
N LYS A 87 -15.30 3.52 -21.21
CA LYS A 87 -16.62 2.91 -21.00
C LYS A 87 -16.81 2.47 -19.56
N HIS A 88 -18.06 2.56 -19.12
CA HIS A 88 -18.49 1.94 -17.88
C HIS A 88 -18.85 0.48 -18.15
N GLU A 89 -17.97 -0.43 -17.72
CA GLU A 89 -18.28 -1.85 -17.73
C GLU A 89 -19.41 -2.16 -16.74
N PRO A 90 -20.36 -3.05 -17.09
CA PRO A 90 -21.37 -3.51 -16.16
C PRO A 90 -20.75 -4.13 -14.89
N GLU A 91 -21.37 -3.92 -13.73
CA GLU A 91 -20.90 -4.48 -12.45
C GLU A 91 -20.62 -5.98 -12.52
N GLU A 92 -21.47 -6.72 -13.23
CA GLU A 92 -21.33 -8.17 -13.38
C GLU A 92 -20.05 -8.54 -14.15
N THR A 93 -19.69 -7.78 -15.18
CA THR A 93 -18.43 -7.97 -15.91
C THR A 93 -17.25 -7.71 -15.00
N ILE A 94 -17.28 -6.62 -14.22
CA ILE A 94 -16.22 -6.26 -13.28
C ILE A 94 -16.05 -7.35 -12.21
N ARG A 95 -17.16 -7.86 -11.64
CA ARG A 95 -17.15 -8.96 -10.67
C ARG A 95 -16.54 -10.24 -11.24
N LYS A 96 -16.89 -10.61 -12.48
CA LYS A 96 -16.30 -11.78 -13.15
C LYS A 96 -14.80 -11.62 -13.38
N ILE A 97 -14.35 -10.44 -13.80
CA ILE A 97 -12.92 -10.15 -13.97
C ILE A 97 -12.19 -10.26 -12.62
N ASN A 98 -12.74 -9.66 -11.56
CA ASN A 98 -12.15 -9.74 -10.22
C ASN A 98 -12.09 -11.19 -9.71
N GLN A 99 -13.16 -11.96 -9.88
CA GLN A 99 -13.19 -13.37 -9.50
C GLN A 99 -12.15 -14.18 -10.27
N ARG A 100 -12.10 -14.03 -11.60
CA ARG A 100 -11.11 -14.71 -12.46
C ARG A 100 -9.68 -14.37 -12.06
N ALA A 101 -9.38 -13.08 -11.85
CA ALA A 101 -8.05 -12.63 -11.45
C ALA A 101 -7.67 -13.19 -10.07
N GLY A 102 -8.58 -13.12 -9.08
CA GLY A 102 -8.36 -13.69 -7.76
C GLY A 102 -8.11 -15.19 -7.79
N SER A 103 -8.93 -15.95 -8.51
CA SER A 103 -8.73 -17.41 -8.67
C SER A 103 -7.44 -17.78 -9.42
N SER A 104 -6.85 -16.84 -10.15
CA SER A 104 -5.63 -17.06 -10.93
C SER A 104 -4.35 -16.62 -10.21
N GLU A 105 -4.45 -15.99 -9.05
CA GLU A 105 -3.28 -15.44 -8.33
C GLU A 105 -2.20 -16.48 -8.07
N GLU A 106 -2.55 -17.66 -7.57
CA GLU A 106 -1.56 -18.70 -7.27
C GLU A 106 -0.83 -19.16 -8.53
N THR A 107 -1.55 -19.28 -9.65
CA THR A 107 -0.95 -19.65 -10.94
C THR A 107 0.01 -18.56 -11.40
N VAL A 108 -0.40 -17.29 -11.30
CA VAL A 108 0.44 -16.16 -11.68
C VAL A 108 1.66 -16.05 -10.77
N PHE A 109 1.50 -16.28 -9.48
CA PHE A 109 2.58 -16.34 -8.50
C PHE A 109 3.59 -17.44 -8.80
N ARG A 110 3.14 -18.66 -9.16
CA ARG A 110 4.04 -19.74 -9.59
C ARG A 110 4.78 -19.38 -10.87
N ASN A 111 4.08 -18.80 -11.85
CA ASN A 111 4.65 -18.45 -13.15
C ASN A 111 5.70 -17.35 -13.05
N ILE A 112 5.45 -16.30 -12.24
CA ILE A 112 6.42 -15.21 -12.05
C ILE A 112 7.69 -15.72 -11.35
N LEU A 113 7.54 -16.58 -10.34
CA LEU A 113 8.67 -17.26 -9.69
C LEU A 113 9.46 -18.13 -10.66
N HIS A 114 8.78 -18.92 -11.48
CA HIS A 114 9.43 -19.74 -12.50
C HIS A 114 10.19 -18.89 -13.54
N SER A 115 9.70 -17.68 -13.79
CA SER A 115 10.34 -16.71 -14.69
C SER A 115 11.54 -15.99 -14.06
N GLY A 116 11.91 -16.30 -12.81
CA GLY A 116 13.05 -15.72 -12.10
C GLY A 116 12.76 -14.42 -11.36
N PHE A 117 11.49 -14.03 -11.21
CA PHE A 117 11.07 -12.83 -10.49
C PHE A 117 10.19 -13.19 -9.29
N THR A 118 10.18 -12.35 -8.25
CA THR A 118 9.16 -12.43 -7.20
C THR A 118 8.10 -11.38 -7.45
N TRP A 119 6.84 -11.69 -7.12
CA TRP A 119 5.75 -10.71 -7.22
C TRP A 119 6.08 -9.46 -6.39
N GLY A 120 6.52 -9.65 -5.14
CA GLY A 120 6.95 -8.57 -4.28
C GLY A 120 8.11 -7.75 -4.87
N GLY A 121 9.07 -8.39 -5.54
CA GLY A 121 10.17 -7.72 -6.22
C GLY A 121 9.71 -6.77 -7.33
N VAL A 122 8.71 -7.19 -8.12
CA VAL A 122 8.10 -6.31 -9.14
C VAL A 122 7.42 -5.11 -8.49
N LEU A 123 6.62 -5.33 -7.45
CA LEU A 123 5.91 -4.25 -6.76
C LEU A 123 6.87 -3.21 -6.19
N VAL A 124 7.89 -3.65 -5.44
CA VAL A 124 8.88 -2.75 -4.84
C VAL A 124 9.67 -2.03 -5.90
N TRP A 125 10.03 -2.71 -7.00
CA TRP A 125 10.74 -2.08 -8.10
C TRP A 125 9.91 -0.92 -8.68
N ASP A 126 8.63 -1.16 -8.98
CA ASP A 126 7.73 -0.12 -9.50
C ASP A 126 7.55 1.04 -8.52
N ASP A 127 7.49 0.75 -7.22
CA ASP A 127 7.37 1.75 -6.16
C ASP A 127 8.62 2.66 -6.11
N ILE A 128 9.82 2.08 -6.24
CA ILE A 128 11.07 2.84 -6.31
C ILE A 128 11.13 3.65 -7.63
N ARG A 129 10.70 3.08 -8.76
CA ARG A 129 10.61 3.82 -10.05
C ARG A 129 9.62 4.98 -9.97
N THR A 130 8.57 4.85 -9.18
CA THR A 130 7.62 5.94 -8.91
C THR A 130 8.29 7.11 -8.19
N VAL A 131 9.18 6.82 -7.23
CA VAL A 131 10.02 7.83 -6.58
C VAL A 131 10.99 8.48 -7.58
N ASP A 132 11.61 7.69 -8.48
CA ASP A 132 12.47 8.24 -9.54
C ASP A 132 11.71 9.27 -10.39
N TYR A 133 10.50 8.91 -10.84
CA TYR A 133 9.65 9.82 -11.60
C TYR A 133 9.32 11.10 -10.83
N LEU A 134 8.93 11.00 -9.55
CA LEU A 134 8.65 12.18 -8.72
C LEU A 134 9.84 13.14 -8.65
N GLN A 135 11.07 12.62 -8.56
CA GLN A 135 12.27 13.47 -8.50
C GLN A 135 12.57 14.21 -9.81
N THR A 136 11.99 13.79 -10.94
CA THR A 136 12.09 14.52 -12.21
C THR A 136 11.17 15.73 -12.28
N ARG A 137 10.19 15.84 -11.37
CA ARG A 137 9.15 16.86 -11.42
C ARG A 137 9.64 18.17 -10.79
N PRO A 138 9.64 19.31 -11.50
CA PRO A 138 10.11 20.58 -10.95
C PRO A 138 9.25 21.09 -9.77
N GLU A 139 8.00 20.64 -9.68
CA GLU A 139 7.09 20.92 -8.57
C GLU A 139 7.41 20.16 -7.27
N VAL A 140 8.24 19.10 -7.30
CA VAL A 140 8.51 18.23 -6.14
C VAL A 140 9.83 18.60 -5.46
N ASP A 141 9.83 18.65 -4.12
CA ASP A 141 11.08 18.73 -3.34
C ASP A 141 11.63 17.31 -3.13
N PRO A 142 12.77 16.95 -3.78
CA PRO A 142 13.29 15.59 -3.73
C PRO A 142 13.78 15.16 -2.34
N ARG A 143 13.84 16.08 -1.36
CA ARG A 143 14.24 15.80 0.02
C ARG A 143 13.04 15.55 0.94
N ARG A 144 11.81 15.73 0.46
CA ARG A 144 10.58 15.65 1.25
C ARG A 144 9.57 14.72 0.60
N ILE A 145 9.91 13.43 0.56
CA ILE A 145 9.06 12.39 -0.04
C ILE A 145 8.57 11.45 1.07
N ALA A 146 7.27 11.21 1.11
CA ALA A 146 6.64 10.24 2.00
C ALA A 146 5.93 9.13 1.22
N CYS A 147 5.52 8.06 1.91
CA CYS A 147 4.65 7.04 1.32
C CYS A 147 3.60 6.52 2.31
N ALA A 148 2.44 6.10 1.80
CA ALA A 148 1.36 5.56 2.63
C ALA A 148 0.51 4.57 1.85
N GLY A 149 -0.04 3.58 2.55
CA GLY A 149 -0.95 2.61 1.95
C GLY A 149 -1.59 1.67 2.96
N LEU A 150 -2.73 1.09 2.53
CA LEU A 150 -3.54 0.13 3.28
C LEU A 150 -3.27 -1.30 2.79
N SER A 151 -3.24 -2.29 3.68
CA SER A 151 -3.15 -3.71 3.33
C SER A 151 -1.87 -4.01 2.52
N VAL A 152 -1.97 -4.58 1.33
CA VAL A 152 -0.82 -4.71 0.41
C VAL A 152 -0.19 -3.36 0.08
N GLY A 153 -0.94 -2.25 0.09
CA GLY A 153 -0.37 -0.90 0.06
C GLY A 153 0.48 -0.58 1.30
N GLY A 154 0.14 -1.13 2.46
CA GLY A 154 0.94 -1.08 3.68
C GLY A 154 2.20 -1.96 3.60
N TRP A 155 2.12 -3.15 3.00
CA TRP A 155 3.30 -3.96 2.66
C TRP A 155 4.26 -3.19 1.74
N ARG A 156 3.73 -2.61 0.66
CA ARG A 156 4.48 -1.76 -0.26
C ARG A 156 5.10 -0.57 0.46
N THR A 157 4.37 0.05 1.39
CA THR A 157 4.85 1.19 2.18
C THR A 157 6.06 0.80 3.03
N VAL A 158 6.00 -0.31 3.77
CA VAL A 158 7.13 -0.73 4.63
C VAL A 158 8.35 -1.12 3.81
N PHE A 159 8.17 -1.82 2.69
CA PHE A 159 9.28 -2.19 1.82
C PHE A 159 9.89 -0.96 1.12
N LEU A 160 9.07 -0.07 0.57
CA LEU A 160 9.56 1.16 -0.07
C LEU A 160 10.34 2.03 0.94
N ALA A 161 9.80 2.21 2.16
CA ALA A 161 10.47 2.97 3.20
C ALA A 161 11.80 2.32 3.66
N GLY A 162 11.84 0.99 3.76
CA GLY A 162 13.04 0.26 4.18
C GLY A 162 14.13 0.15 3.12
N LEU A 163 13.75 0.16 1.83
CA LEU A 163 14.68 -0.08 0.71
C LEU A 163 15.04 1.19 -0.06
N ASP A 164 14.32 2.29 0.12
CA ASP A 164 14.59 3.56 -0.55
C ASP A 164 14.82 4.70 0.47
N PRO A 165 16.08 5.15 0.67
CA PRO A 165 16.42 6.17 1.65
C PRO A 165 15.86 7.55 1.30
N ARG A 166 15.26 7.74 0.11
CA ARG A 166 14.59 8.99 -0.28
C ARG A 166 13.27 9.19 0.47
N ILE A 167 12.65 8.12 0.95
CA ILE A 167 11.46 8.19 1.80
C ILE A 167 11.84 8.72 3.19
N LYS A 168 11.22 9.83 3.59
CA LYS A 168 11.48 10.53 4.87
C LYS A 168 10.38 10.34 5.92
N ALA A 169 9.18 9.97 5.48
CA ALA A 169 8.08 9.58 6.34
C ALA A 169 7.25 8.48 5.68
N ALA A 170 6.75 7.55 6.48
CA ALA A 170 5.91 6.45 6.00
C ALA A 170 4.70 6.23 6.93
N CYS A 171 3.56 5.85 6.36
CA CYS A 171 2.35 5.46 7.11
C CYS A 171 1.86 4.08 6.64
N VAL A 172 2.17 3.05 7.43
CA VAL A 172 1.82 1.65 7.15
C VAL A 172 0.48 1.34 7.80
N VAL A 173 -0.56 1.12 6.99
CA VAL A 173 -1.93 0.92 7.48
C VAL A 173 -2.37 -0.53 7.25
N GLY A 174 -2.87 -1.19 8.30
CA GLY A 174 -3.48 -2.52 8.20
C GLY A 174 -2.55 -3.56 7.57
N TRP A 175 -1.28 -3.57 7.97
CA TRP A 175 -0.32 -4.57 7.48
C TRP A 175 0.70 -5.01 8.54
N MET A 176 1.23 -4.06 9.30
CA MET A 176 2.40 -4.31 10.15
C MET A 176 2.14 -5.40 11.20
N THR A 177 2.76 -6.55 10.98
CA THR A 177 2.76 -7.73 11.84
C THR A 177 4.09 -8.47 11.71
N SER A 178 4.44 -9.34 12.65
CA SER A 178 5.56 -10.26 12.47
C SER A 178 5.11 -11.44 11.62
N PHE A 179 5.85 -11.71 10.56
CA PHE A 179 5.60 -12.83 9.66
C PHE A 179 5.82 -14.18 10.36
N ARG A 180 6.70 -14.26 11.36
CA ARG A 180 6.87 -15.47 12.18
C ARG A 180 5.60 -15.84 12.95
N TYR A 181 4.82 -14.85 13.37
CA TYR A 181 3.51 -15.08 14.00
C TYR A 181 2.43 -15.41 12.98
N LEU A 182 2.58 -15.04 11.71
CA LEU A 182 1.63 -15.41 10.66
C LEU A 182 1.76 -16.87 10.21
N ILE A 183 2.96 -17.46 10.22
CA ILE A 183 3.20 -18.82 9.71
C ILE A 183 2.25 -19.86 10.32
N PRO A 184 2.04 -19.93 11.64
CA PRO A 184 1.11 -20.89 12.24
C PRO A 184 -0.35 -20.70 11.80
N HIS A 185 -0.70 -19.54 11.25
CA HIS A 185 -2.03 -19.18 10.75
C HIS A 185 -2.10 -19.20 9.21
N TYR A 186 -1.35 -20.08 8.56
CA TYR A 186 -1.24 -20.17 7.09
C TYR A 186 -2.59 -20.33 6.35
N GLU A 187 -3.62 -20.83 7.05
CA GLU A 187 -5.00 -20.95 6.54
C GLU A 187 -5.78 -19.63 6.50
N VAL A 188 -5.28 -18.58 7.17
CA VAL A 188 -5.97 -17.30 7.31
C VAL A 188 -5.43 -16.26 6.35
N TYR A 189 -4.10 -16.12 6.18
CA TYR A 189 -3.57 -15.01 5.38
C TYR A 189 -2.15 -15.22 4.82
N THR A 190 -2.06 -15.60 3.54
CA THR A 190 -0.84 -15.41 2.74
C THR A 190 -1.20 -14.79 1.39
N VAL A 191 -1.00 -13.47 1.24
CA VAL A 191 -1.18 -12.82 -0.07
C VAL A 191 0.07 -13.07 -0.90
N PRO A 192 -0.02 -13.67 -2.10
CA PRO A 192 1.15 -14.02 -2.91
C PRO A 192 2.09 -12.84 -3.19
N SER A 193 1.54 -11.62 -3.26
CA SER A 193 2.31 -10.38 -3.47
C SER A 193 3.29 -10.04 -2.34
N GLY A 194 3.06 -10.53 -1.12
CA GLY A 194 3.90 -10.24 0.05
C GLY A 194 5.06 -11.21 0.25
N MET A 195 5.12 -12.30 -0.52
CA MET A 195 6.10 -13.36 -0.32
C MET A 195 7.46 -13.02 -0.93
N VAL A 196 8.49 -13.02 -0.07
CA VAL A 196 9.90 -12.98 -0.46
C VAL A 196 10.54 -14.30 -0.01
N PRO A 197 10.91 -15.20 -0.95
CA PRO A 197 11.52 -16.48 -0.62
C PRO A 197 12.78 -16.30 0.26
N GLY A 198 12.87 -17.08 1.34
CA GLY A 198 14.03 -17.05 2.25
C GLY A 198 14.08 -15.85 3.21
N LEU A 199 13.11 -14.93 3.19
CA LEU A 199 13.17 -13.71 4.00
C LEU A 199 13.45 -13.98 5.49
N LEU A 200 12.74 -14.95 6.08
CA LEU A 200 12.80 -15.27 7.51
C LEU A 200 14.12 -15.87 8.00
N GLU A 201 14.99 -16.30 7.07
CA GLU A 201 16.36 -16.70 7.41
C GLU A 201 17.20 -15.49 7.86
N TYR A 202 16.85 -14.29 7.40
CA TYR A 202 17.63 -13.08 7.62
C TYR A 202 16.88 -12.05 8.45
N MET A 203 15.57 -11.87 8.22
CA MET A 203 14.80 -10.78 8.80
C MET A 203 13.28 -11.04 8.76
N ASP A 204 12.54 -10.24 9.52
CA ASP A 204 11.08 -10.20 9.58
C ASP A 204 10.54 -8.89 8.98
N TYR A 205 9.22 -8.75 8.81
CA TYR A 205 8.61 -7.49 8.37
C TYR A 205 8.95 -6.26 9.25
N PRO A 206 8.93 -6.32 10.60
CA PRO A 206 9.38 -5.20 11.42
C PRO A 206 10.87 -4.88 11.24
N ASP A 207 11.71 -5.87 10.93
CA ASP A 207 13.14 -5.63 10.67
C ASP A 207 13.31 -4.82 9.38
N ILE A 208 12.53 -5.09 8.33
CA ILE A 208 12.49 -4.26 7.10
C ILE A 208 12.04 -2.84 7.45
N GLY A 209 10.99 -2.69 8.25
CA GLY A 209 10.55 -1.37 8.71
C GLY A 209 11.61 -0.61 9.50
N SER A 210 12.49 -1.32 10.22
CA SER A 210 13.61 -0.73 10.95
C SER A 210 14.69 -0.16 10.01
N LEU A 211 14.83 -0.69 8.78
CA LEU A 211 15.77 -0.16 7.77
C LEU A 211 15.44 1.26 7.34
N ALA A 212 14.20 1.71 7.53
CA ALA A 212 13.80 3.09 7.25
C ALA A 212 14.44 4.11 8.21
N MET A 213 15.01 3.68 9.34
CA MET A 213 15.62 4.59 10.30
C MET A 213 16.76 5.42 9.68
N PRO A 214 16.86 6.73 9.99
CA PRO A 214 16.09 7.48 10.99
C PRO A 214 14.83 8.17 10.44
N SER A 215 14.36 7.83 9.24
CA SER A 215 13.10 8.36 8.68
C SER A 215 11.91 8.00 9.57
N ALA A 216 10.84 8.78 9.50
CA ALA A 216 9.71 8.65 10.39
C ALA A 216 8.76 7.53 9.94
N LEU A 217 8.34 6.64 10.85
CA LEU A 217 7.41 5.55 10.55
C LEU A 217 6.19 5.60 11.47
N LEU A 218 5.01 5.67 10.87
CA LEU A 218 3.71 5.55 11.55
C LEU A 218 3.09 4.20 11.20
N VAL A 219 2.69 3.44 12.22
CA VAL A 219 1.93 2.18 12.04
C VAL A 219 0.49 2.40 12.49
N VAL A 220 -0.46 2.05 11.63
CA VAL A 220 -1.89 2.14 11.91
C VAL A 220 -2.52 0.76 11.80
N HIS A 221 -3.36 0.40 12.78
CA HIS A 221 -4.06 -0.88 12.80
C HIS A 221 -5.48 -0.74 13.38
N GLY A 222 -6.45 -1.43 12.79
CA GLY A 222 -7.81 -1.54 13.32
C GLY A 222 -7.90 -2.69 14.31
N GLN A 223 -8.44 -2.48 15.51
CA GLN A 223 -8.47 -3.52 16.56
C GLN A 223 -9.40 -4.70 16.25
N GLN A 224 -10.27 -4.57 15.24
CA GLN A 224 -11.17 -5.62 14.76
C GLN A 224 -10.68 -6.20 13.42
N ASP A 225 -9.45 -5.90 13.01
CA ASP A 225 -8.83 -6.51 11.84
C ASP A 225 -8.51 -7.98 12.12
N SER A 226 -9.26 -8.88 11.51
CA SER A 226 -9.10 -10.32 11.68
C SER A 226 -8.09 -10.95 10.71
N LEU A 227 -7.41 -10.15 9.89
CA LEU A 227 -6.45 -10.65 8.90
C LEU A 227 -5.08 -10.95 9.50
N PHE A 228 -4.76 -10.31 10.64
CA PHE A 228 -3.47 -10.48 11.31
C PHE A 228 -3.66 -10.89 12.76
N PRO A 229 -2.87 -11.83 13.28
CA PRO A 229 -2.98 -12.27 14.65
C PRO A 229 -2.54 -11.13 15.60
N PRO A 230 -3.32 -10.80 16.65
CA PRO A 230 -3.05 -9.64 17.50
C PRO A 230 -1.68 -9.64 18.19
N ASP A 231 -1.17 -10.82 18.54
CA ASP A 231 0.17 -10.99 19.11
C ASP A 231 1.29 -10.72 18.10
N GLY A 232 1.10 -11.09 16.82
CA GLY A 232 2.00 -10.74 15.73
C GLY A 232 2.06 -9.22 15.47
N VAL A 233 0.91 -8.54 15.52
CA VAL A 233 0.84 -7.07 15.41
C VAL A 233 1.56 -6.41 16.60
N LYS A 234 1.31 -6.89 17.82
CA LYS A 234 1.98 -6.40 19.02
C LYS A 234 3.50 -6.60 18.94
N ALA A 235 3.95 -7.79 18.53
CA ALA A 235 5.37 -8.11 18.40
C ALA A 235 6.09 -7.18 17.41
N ALA A 236 5.49 -6.92 16.24
CA ALA A 236 6.08 -6.02 15.25
C ALA A 236 6.18 -4.57 15.77
N VAL A 237 5.11 -4.07 16.40
CA VAL A 237 5.10 -2.71 16.95
C VAL A 237 6.10 -2.54 18.09
N ASP A 238 6.22 -3.52 18.98
CA ASP A 238 7.17 -3.47 20.08
C ASP A 238 8.62 -3.50 19.57
N SER A 239 8.92 -4.33 18.56
CA SER A 239 10.24 -4.38 17.91
C SER A 239 10.63 -3.05 17.27
N LEU A 240 9.73 -2.46 16.47
CA LEU A 240 9.98 -1.14 15.85
C LEU A 240 10.15 -0.05 16.90
N ARG A 241 9.29 -0.01 17.93
CA ARG A 241 9.39 0.97 19.02
C ARG A 241 10.72 0.87 19.76
N GLN A 242 11.19 -0.36 20.01
CA GLN A 242 12.49 -0.60 20.63
C GLN A 242 13.63 -0.12 19.72
N SER A 243 13.56 -0.41 18.42
CA SER A 243 14.56 0.00 17.43
C SER A 243 14.73 1.52 17.37
N TYR A 244 13.63 2.27 17.28
CA TYR A 244 13.67 3.74 17.27
C TYR A 244 14.15 4.35 18.59
N ARG A 245 13.83 3.73 19.73
CA ARG A 245 14.41 4.11 21.04
C ARG A 245 15.91 3.87 21.08
N ALA A 246 16.39 2.75 20.55
CA ALA A 246 17.81 2.39 20.57
C ALA A 246 18.69 3.38 19.80
N ILE A 247 18.18 3.99 18.73
CA ILE A 247 18.89 5.04 17.98
C ILE A 247 18.69 6.45 18.56
N GLY A 248 18.04 6.58 19.73
CA GLY A 248 17.77 7.86 20.38
C GLY A 248 16.74 8.74 19.67
N LYS A 249 15.87 8.16 18.82
CA LYS A 249 14.82 8.89 18.08
C LYS A 249 13.42 8.29 18.28
N PRO A 250 12.96 8.12 19.53
CA PRO A 250 11.65 7.53 19.81
C PRO A 250 10.49 8.32 19.19
N GLU A 251 10.66 9.62 18.96
CA GLU A 251 9.65 10.48 18.35
C GLU A 251 9.42 10.20 16.86
N ARG A 252 10.36 9.52 16.19
CA ARG A 252 10.27 9.14 14.77
C ARG A 252 9.48 7.84 14.55
N PHE A 253 8.94 7.23 15.60
CA PHE A 253 8.02 6.11 15.50
C PHE A 253 6.77 6.36 16.33
N ASP A 254 5.61 6.19 15.73
CA ASP A 254 4.33 6.29 16.43
C ASP A 254 3.34 5.25 15.91
N THR A 255 2.27 5.02 16.68
CA THR A 255 1.23 4.06 16.36
C THR A 255 -0.16 4.63 16.53
N LEU A 256 -1.12 4.13 15.76
CA LEU A 256 -2.55 4.33 16.00
C LEU A 256 -3.28 3.00 15.96
N PHE A 257 -3.91 2.66 17.08
CA PHE A 257 -4.87 1.56 17.16
C PHE A 257 -6.26 2.16 17.30
N PHE A 258 -7.12 1.97 16.31
CA PHE A 258 -8.48 2.50 16.33
C PHE A 258 -9.51 1.37 16.45
N ASN A 259 -10.67 1.69 17.02
CA ASN A 259 -11.77 0.74 17.09
C ASN A 259 -12.45 0.61 15.71
N GLY A 260 -12.13 -0.44 14.98
CA GLY A 260 -12.72 -0.71 13.67
C GLY A 260 -12.04 -1.86 12.92
N PRO A 261 -12.58 -2.24 11.76
CA PRO A 261 -12.09 -3.36 10.97
C PRO A 261 -10.83 -2.97 10.16
N HIS A 262 -10.42 -3.85 9.25
CA HIS A 262 -9.38 -3.60 8.27
C HIS A 262 -9.76 -2.46 7.29
N LYS A 263 -9.35 -1.23 7.60
CA LYS A 263 -9.59 -0.05 6.76
C LYS A 263 -8.59 1.09 7.05
N PHE A 264 -8.51 2.07 6.17
CA PHE A 264 -7.80 3.33 6.40
C PHE A 264 -8.80 4.41 6.84
N SER A 265 -9.12 4.41 8.13
CA SER A 265 -10.15 5.28 8.70
C SER A 265 -9.84 6.77 8.53
N LEU A 266 -10.86 7.63 8.60
CA LEU A 266 -10.68 9.08 8.58
C LEU A 266 -9.78 9.57 9.73
N GLU A 267 -9.87 8.96 10.91
CA GLU A 267 -8.96 9.23 12.03
C GLU A 267 -7.51 8.94 11.65
N ALA A 268 -7.27 7.78 11.04
CA ALA A 268 -5.94 7.38 10.58
C ALA A 268 -5.42 8.28 9.46
N GLN A 269 -6.27 8.66 8.51
CA GLN A 269 -5.90 9.59 7.43
C GLN A 269 -5.50 10.96 7.99
N ARG A 270 -6.22 11.48 8.98
CA ARG A 270 -5.86 12.73 9.68
C ARG A 270 -4.52 12.61 10.39
N LYS A 271 -4.31 11.55 11.16
CA LYS A 271 -3.03 11.31 11.84
C LYS A 271 -1.87 11.17 10.85
N MET A 272 -2.08 10.52 9.71
CA MET A 272 -1.09 10.40 8.63
C MET A 272 -0.71 11.77 8.07
N MET A 273 -1.68 12.64 7.80
CA MET A 273 -1.40 13.99 7.32
C MET A 273 -0.60 14.81 8.33
N ASP A 274 -0.98 14.76 9.61
CA ASP A 274 -0.25 15.46 10.68
C ASP A 274 1.17 14.89 10.88
N TRP A 275 1.34 13.57 10.69
CA TRP A 275 2.63 12.91 10.71
C TRP A 275 3.53 13.38 9.56
N PHE A 276 2.98 13.51 8.37
CA PHE A 276 3.71 14.00 7.20
C PHE A 276 4.08 15.47 7.36
N ASP A 277 3.16 16.34 7.79
CA ASP A 277 3.45 17.76 8.02
C ASP A 277 4.61 17.98 9.01
N ARG A 278 4.79 17.05 9.95
CA ARG A 278 5.88 17.10 10.92
C ARG A 278 7.23 16.66 10.33
N TRP A 279 7.24 15.73 9.39
CA TRP A 279 8.43 14.97 9.02
C TRP A 279 8.89 15.10 7.56
N VAL A 280 8.04 15.64 6.69
CA VAL A 280 8.36 16.02 5.30
C VAL A 280 8.11 17.51 5.08
#